data_AF-A0A9X3Z111-F1
#
_entry.id   AF-A0A9X3Z111-F1
#
_cell.length_a   1.000
_cell.length_b   1.000
_cell.length_c   1.000
_cell.angle_alpha   90.00
_cell.angle_beta   90.00
_cell.angle_gamma   90.00
#
_symmetry.space_group_name_H-M   'P 1'
#
loop_
_entity.id
_entity.type
_entity.pdbx_description
1 polymer ?
#
loop_
_entity_poly.entity_id
_entity_poly.type
_entity_poly.pdbx_seq_one_letter_code
_entity_poly.pdbx_strand_id
1 'polypeptide(L)'
;MLKKMRKLVNSIDLALMAAKAGGDVLLTELVPSPVFNTAVVGTVSNMASGYETGFNPPPEELGMRIQNLVGNLYRGERVPRGMANAVAESKNDPVALFAKLRTLLEQYPALGKYRNVQDYS
;
A
#
# COMPACT_ATOMS: atom_id res chain seq x y z
N MET A 1 20.10 -0.16 -14.77
CA MET A 1 20.61 -0.81 -13.54
C MET A 1 19.83 -0.40 -12.29
N LEU A 2 19.70 0.91 -12.02
CA LEU A 2 19.00 1.46 -10.84
C LEU A 2 17.58 0.92 -10.62
N LYS A 3 16.76 0.82 -11.68
CA LYS A 3 15.38 0.27 -11.60
C LYS A 3 15.34 -1.18 -11.13
N LYS A 4 16.32 -2.01 -11.51
CA LYS A 4 16.41 -3.43 -11.11
C LYS A 4 16.82 -3.55 -9.64
N MET A 5 17.79 -2.76 -9.21
CA MET A 5 18.20 -2.70 -7.79
C MET A 5 17.04 -2.23 -6.90
N ARG A 6 16.29 -1.21 -7.32
CA ARG A 6 15.12 -0.73 -6.58
C ARG A 6 14.03 -1.80 -6.43
N LYS A 7 13.74 -2.56 -7.50
CA LYS A 7 12.80 -3.68 -7.43
C LYS A 7 13.28 -4.76 -6.45
N LEU A 8 14.58 -5.09 -6.49
CA LEU A 8 15.16 -6.08 -5.58
C LEU A 8 15.05 -5.64 -4.11
N VAL A 9 15.43 -4.39 -3.79
CA VAL A 9 15.31 -3.83 -2.44
C VAL A 9 13.87 -3.90 -1.95
N ASN A 10 12.91 -3.45 -2.76
CA ASN A 10 11.50 -3.49 -2.38
C ASN A 10 10.99 -4.93 -2.16
N SER A 11 11.46 -5.90 -2.95
CA SER A 11 11.08 -7.31 -2.75
C SER A 11 11.66 -7.91 -1.46
N ILE A 12 12.88 -7.51 -1.08
CA ILE A 12 13.50 -7.90 0.18
C ILE A 12 12.73 -7.30 1.36
N ASP A 13 12.38 -6.01 1.28
CA ASP A 13 11.59 -5.34 2.31
C ASP A 13 10.22 -6.02 2.50
N LEU A 14 9.57 -6.43 1.42
CA LEU A 14 8.28 -7.13 1.50
C LEU A 14 8.43 -8.55 2.07
N ALA A 15 9.47 -9.28 1.69
CA ALA A 15 9.77 -10.59 2.27
C ALA A 15 10.09 -10.50 3.78
N LEU A 16 10.78 -9.44 4.21
CA LEU A 16 11.03 -9.17 5.63
C LEU A 16 9.73 -8.82 6.37
N MET A 17 8.84 -8.03 5.75
CA MET A 17 7.50 -7.77 6.31
C MET A 17 6.68 -9.06 6.45
N ALA A 18 6.71 -9.94 5.45
CA ALA A 18 6.06 -11.24 5.52
C ALA A 18 6.63 -12.12 6.62
N ALA A 19 7.96 -12.23 6.71
CA ALA A 19 8.63 -12.98 7.76
C ALA A 19 8.28 -12.48 9.16
N LYS A 20 8.27 -11.16 9.38
CA LYS A 20 7.83 -10.52 10.63
C LYS A 20 6.35 -10.79 10.92
N ALA A 21 5.51 -10.85 9.89
CA ALA A 21 4.09 -11.12 10.03
C ALA A 21 3.79 -12.59 10.32
N GLY A 22 4.75 -13.52 10.17
CA GLY A 22 4.54 -14.96 10.29
C GLY A 22 4.17 -15.66 8.97
N GLY A 23 4.40 -15.00 7.83
CA GLY A 23 4.18 -15.52 6.48
C GLY A 23 3.33 -14.60 5.61
N ASP A 24 3.38 -14.83 4.30
CA ASP A 24 2.71 -14.04 3.26
C ASP A 24 1.18 -13.94 3.46
N VAL A 25 0.54 -15.03 3.91
CA VAL A 25 -0.91 -15.09 4.14
C VAL A 25 -1.36 -14.02 5.13
N LEU A 26 -0.55 -13.79 6.17
CA LEU A 26 -0.87 -12.83 7.22
C LEU A 26 -0.76 -11.38 6.77
N LEU A 27 -0.08 -11.08 5.66
CA LEU A 27 -0.05 -9.74 5.08
C LEU A 27 -1.41 -9.30 4.53
N THR A 28 -2.27 -10.26 4.18
CA THR A 28 -3.63 -10.01 3.66
C THR A 28 -4.70 -9.95 4.74
N GLU A 29 -4.37 -10.35 5.97
CA GLU A 29 -5.27 -10.31 7.11
C GLU A 29 -5.72 -8.86 7.38
N LEU A 30 -7.02 -8.64 7.57
CA LEU A 30 -7.53 -7.31 7.92
C LEU A 30 -7.27 -7.01 9.40
N VAL A 31 -6.53 -5.95 9.70
CA VAL A 31 -6.20 -5.47 11.04
C VAL A 31 -6.76 -4.05 11.26
N PRO A 32 -6.87 -3.56 12.51
CA PRO A 32 -7.24 -2.17 12.75
C PRO A 32 -6.32 -1.19 12.01
N SER A 33 -6.91 -0.11 11.49
CA SER A 33 -6.14 0.97 10.86
C SER A 33 -5.16 1.59 11.87
N PRO A 34 -3.87 1.71 11.55
CA PRO A 34 -2.94 2.42 12.41
C PRO A 34 -3.24 3.93 12.39
N VAL A 35 -2.85 4.63 13.47
CA VAL A 35 -2.83 6.10 13.47
C VAL A 35 -1.81 6.57 12.43
N PHE A 36 -2.20 7.50 11.56
CA PHE A 36 -1.38 7.98 10.47
C PHE A 36 -1.36 9.51 10.40
N ASN A 37 -0.32 10.06 9.76
CA ASN A 37 -0.25 11.48 9.45
C ASN A 37 -1.05 11.77 8.17
N THR A 38 -2.11 12.58 8.30
CA THR A 38 -3.02 12.91 7.19
C THR A 38 -2.32 13.62 6.03
N ALA A 39 -1.23 14.36 6.27
CA ALA A 39 -0.45 14.99 5.22
C ALA A 39 0.30 13.95 4.36
N VAL A 40 0.93 12.97 5.02
CA VAL A 40 1.68 11.90 4.34
C VAL A 40 0.75 11.08 3.45
N VAL A 41 -0.42 10.71 3.97
CA VAL A 41 -1.42 9.94 3.22
C VAL A 41 -2.01 10.76 2.07
N GLY A 42 -2.16 12.08 2.24
CA GLY A 42 -2.63 12.99 1.19
C GLY A 42 -1.64 13.05 0.03
N THR A 43 -0.35 13.19 0.35
CA THR A 43 0.73 13.14 -0.64
C THR A 43 0.77 11.79 -1.38
N VAL A 44 0.62 10.67 -0.67
CA VAL A 44 0.54 9.34 -1.31
C VAL A 44 -0.66 9.24 -2.26
N SER A 45 -1.81 9.80 -1.87
CA SER A 45 -2.99 9.88 -2.74
C SER A 45 -2.71 10.69 -3.99
N ASN A 46 -2.05 11.86 -3.86
CA ASN A 46 -1.67 12.70 -5.00
C ASN A 46 -0.69 11.99 -5.95
N MET A 47 0.28 11.24 -5.40
CA MET A 47 1.21 10.42 -6.19
C MET A 47 0.48 9.31 -6.96
N ALA A 48 -0.50 8.65 -6.32
CA ALA A 48 -1.31 7.61 -6.97
C ALA A 48 -2.18 8.15 -8.10
N SER A 49 -2.69 9.37 -7.96
CA SER A 49 -3.50 10.06 -8.97
C SER A 49 -2.69 10.75 -10.07
N GLY A 50 -1.36 10.82 -9.94
CA GLY A 50 -0.50 11.56 -10.86
C GLY A 50 -0.58 13.08 -10.73
N TYR A 51 -1.18 13.61 -9.66
CA TYR A 51 -1.17 15.05 -9.35
C TYR A 51 0.16 15.51 -8.76
N GLU A 52 0.92 14.61 -8.12
CA GLU A 52 2.22 14.94 -7.57
C GLU A 52 3.27 15.09 -8.69
N THR A 53 3.80 16.31 -8.86
CA THR A 53 4.81 16.60 -9.87
C THR A 53 6.13 15.89 -9.56
N GLY A 54 6.76 15.29 -10.57
CA GLY A 54 8.06 14.60 -10.41
C GLY A 54 7.97 13.10 -10.12
N PHE A 55 6.75 12.55 -10.05
CA PHE A 55 6.52 11.11 -9.96
C PHE A 55 5.82 10.57 -11.19
N ASN A 56 6.26 9.41 -11.68
CA ASN A 56 5.51 8.68 -12.70
C ASN A 56 4.33 7.98 -12.02
N PRO A 57 3.09 8.33 -12.37
CA PRO A 57 1.93 7.65 -11.80
C PRO A 57 1.98 6.15 -12.10
N PRO A 58 1.41 5.33 -11.23
CA PRO A 58 1.22 3.91 -11.50
C PRO A 58 0.19 3.74 -12.64
N PRO A 59 0.10 2.56 -13.27
CA PRO A 59 -1.04 2.24 -14.13
C PRO A 59 -2.36 2.49 -13.40
N GLU A 60 -3.39 2.95 -14.11
CA GLU A 60 -4.67 3.41 -13.55
C GLU A 60 -5.25 2.43 -12.52
N GLU A 61 -5.32 1.12 -12.85
CA GLU A 61 -5.83 0.09 -11.95
C GLU A 61 -5.03 -0.01 -10.64
N LEU A 62 -3.71 0.17 -10.70
CA LEU A 62 -2.85 0.17 -9.52
C LEU A 62 -3.01 1.47 -8.72
N GLY A 63 -3.16 2.61 -9.40
CA GLY A 63 -3.46 3.90 -8.78
C GLY A 63 -4.77 3.87 -7.98
N MET A 64 -5.84 3.37 -8.59
CA MET A 64 -7.13 3.20 -7.91
C MET A 64 -7.03 2.29 -6.68
N ARG A 65 -6.27 1.18 -6.78
CA ARG A 65 -6.07 0.27 -5.64
C ARG A 65 -5.32 0.94 -4.49
N ILE A 66 -4.30 1.76 -4.79
CA ILE A 66 -3.60 2.56 -3.78
C ILE A 66 -4.57 3.57 -3.14
N GLN A 67 -5.36 4.28 -3.94
CA GLN A 67 -6.36 5.23 -3.44
C GLN A 67 -7.41 4.56 -2.56
N ASN A 68 -7.88 3.36 -2.91
CA ASN A 68 -8.83 2.60 -2.08
C ASN A 68 -8.23 2.25 -0.72
N LEU A 69 -7.01 1.70 -0.72
CA LEU A 69 -6.29 1.39 0.52
C LEU A 69 -6.12 2.64 1.40
N VAL A 70 -5.67 3.74 0.79
CA VAL A 70 -5.52 5.04 1.45
C VAL A 70 -6.86 5.58 1.97
N GLY A 71 -7.94 5.44 1.20
CA GLY A 71 -9.28 5.81 1.61
C GLY A 71 -9.76 5.02 2.83
N ASN A 72 -9.45 3.71 2.88
CA ASN A 72 -9.76 2.87 4.04
C ASN A 72 -9.01 3.35 5.29
N LEU A 73 -7.74 3.78 5.17
CA LEU A 73 -7.02 4.40 6.29
C LEU A 73 -7.75 5.65 6.78
N TYR A 74 -8.10 6.57 5.87
CA TYR A 74 -8.81 7.81 6.20
C TYR A 74 -10.12 7.59 6.92
N ARG A 75 -10.86 6.55 6.54
CA ARG A 75 -12.14 6.16 7.17
C ARG A 75 -11.97 5.36 8.47
N GLY A 76 -10.73 5.01 8.86
CA GLY A 76 -10.47 4.17 10.02
C GLY A 76 -10.93 2.72 9.85
N GLU A 77 -11.12 2.28 8.60
CA GLU A 77 -11.55 0.92 8.28
C GLU A 77 -10.42 -0.09 8.53
N ARG A 78 -10.77 -1.37 8.68
CA ARG A 78 -9.74 -2.41 8.77
C ARG A 78 -8.98 -2.49 7.45
N VAL A 79 -7.66 -2.52 7.53
CA VAL A 79 -6.74 -2.56 6.38
C VAL A 79 -5.93 -3.85 6.39
N PRO A 80 -5.39 -4.31 5.26
CA PRO A 80 -4.47 -5.43 5.23
C PRO A 80 -3.28 -5.19 6.16
N ARG A 81 -2.82 -6.20 6.89
CA ARG A 81 -1.66 -6.10 7.80
C ARG A 81 -0.42 -5.58 7.10
N GLY A 82 -0.17 -5.98 5.86
CA GLY A 82 0.93 -5.44 5.05
C GLY A 82 0.82 -3.93 4.85
N MET A 83 -0.39 -3.40 4.70
CA MET A 83 -0.64 -1.97 4.65
C MET A 83 -0.36 -1.32 6.01
N ALA A 84 -0.88 -1.90 7.10
CA ALA A 84 -0.66 -1.36 8.44
C ALA A 84 0.84 -1.30 8.79
N ASN A 85 1.60 -2.35 8.45
CA ASN A 85 3.05 -2.41 8.59
C ASN A 85 3.76 -1.34 7.75
N ALA A 86 3.36 -1.17 6.49
CA ALA A 86 3.92 -0.14 5.62
C ALA A 86 3.71 1.27 6.20
N VAL A 87 2.52 1.56 6.74
CA VAL A 87 2.24 2.85 7.41
C VAL A 87 3.09 3.01 8.66
N ALA A 88 3.19 1.99 9.52
CA ALA A 88 3.98 2.06 10.74
C ALA A 88 5.46 2.35 10.48
N GLU A 89 6.03 1.71 9.45
CA GLU A 89 7.43 1.87 9.08
C GLU A 89 7.73 3.13 8.26
N SER A 90 6.71 3.74 7.62
CA SER A 90 6.87 4.89 6.71
C SER A 90 5.98 6.08 7.08
N LYS A 91 5.62 6.21 8.35
CA LYS A 91 4.66 7.23 8.86
C LYS A 91 5.01 8.69 8.58
N ASN A 92 6.27 8.98 8.24
CA ASN A 92 6.79 10.33 7.96
C ASN A 92 7.36 10.48 6.55
N ASP A 93 7.30 9.44 5.71
CA ASP A 93 7.89 9.44 4.37
C ASP A 93 6.85 8.96 3.33
N PRO A 94 6.20 9.90 2.61
CA PRO A 94 5.19 9.56 1.62
C PRO A 94 5.77 8.79 0.43
N VAL A 95 7.03 9.02 0.07
CA VAL A 95 7.68 8.33 -1.04
C VAL A 95 7.92 6.87 -0.69
N ALA A 96 8.45 6.62 0.52
CA ALA A 96 8.63 5.27 1.02
C ALA A 96 7.30 4.54 1.19
N LEU A 97 6.28 5.20 1.73
CA LEU A 97 4.94 4.62 1.87
C LEU A 97 4.34 4.25 0.51
N PHE A 98 4.39 5.16 -0.47
CA PHE A 98 3.91 4.89 -1.83
C PHE A 98 4.65 3.72 -2.48
N ALA A 99 5.98 3.65 -2.34
CA ALA A 99 6.77 2.55 -2.87
C ALA A 99 6.40 1.20 -2.25
N LYS A 100 6.20 1.15 -0.92
CA LYS A 100 5.77 -0.07 -0.21
C LYS A 100 4.37 -0.51 -0.62
N LEU A 101 3.41 0.41 -0.69
CA LEU A 101 2.04 0.10 -1.12
C LEU A 101 2.02 -0.41 -2.56
N ARG A 102 2.80 0.21 -3.45
CA ARG A 102 2.97 -0.26 -4.82
C ARG A 102 3.48 -1.69 -4.87
N THR A 103 4.57 -2.00 -4.16
CA THR A 103 5.14 -3.34 -4.15
C THR A 103 4.21 -4.36 -3.51
N LEU A 104 3.50 -4.00 -2.44
CA LEU A 104 2.47 -4.83 -1.82
C LEU A 104 1.36 -5.19 -2.81
N LEU A 105 0.87 -4.23 -3.59
CA LEU A 105 -0.20 -4.45 -4.58
C LEU A 105 0.29 -5.20 -5.83
N GLU A 106 1.55 -5.04 -6.22
CA GLU A 106 2.17 -5.81 -7.30
C GLU A 106 2.29 -7.30 -6.92
N GLN A 107 2.56 -7.61 -5.65
CA GLN A 107 2.69 -8.99 -5.15
C GLN A 107 1.36 -9.61 -4.69
N TYR A 108 0.41 -8.80 -4.24
CA TYR A 108 -0.94 -9.23 -3.84
C TYR A 108 -2.01 -8.47 -4.62
N PRO A 109 -2.27 -8.83 -5.89
CA PRO A 109 -3.15 -8.06 -6.78
C PRO A 109 -4.60 -7.93 -6.31
N ALA A 110 -5.05 -8.80 -5.40
CA ALA A 110 -6.40 -8.79 -4.82
C ALA A 110 -6.59 -7.68 -3.77
N LEU A 111 -5.51 -7.14 -3.19
CA LEU A 111 -5.58 -6.06 -2.22
C LEU A 111 -6.00 -4.74 -2.89
N GLY A 112 -6.72 -3.90 -2.14
CA GLY A 112 -7.20 -2.60 -2.64
C GLY A 112 -8.26 -2.68 -3.73
N LYS A 113 -8.66 -3.89 -4.17
CA LYS A 113 -9.87 -4.05 -4.99
C LYS A 113 -11.09 -3.72 -4.13
N TYR A 114 -12.08 -3.05 -4.71
CA TYR A 114 -13.40 -3.01 -4.12
C TYR A 114 -13.85 -4.47 -3.92
N ARG A 115 -14.14 -4.88 -2.68
CA ARG A 115 -15.09 -5.96 -2.50
C ARG A 115 -16.39 -5.40 -3.03
N ASN A 116 -16.78 -5.75 -4.25
CA ASN A 116 -18.18 -5.66 -4.62
C ASN A 116 -18.92 -6.41 -3.52
N VAL A 117 -19.71 -5.69 -2.73
CA VAL A 117 -20.63 -6.27 -1.76
C VAL A 117 -21.76 -6.86 -2.58
N GLN A 118 -21.49 -7.94 -3.31
CA GLN A 118 -22.44 -8.61 -4.20
C GLN A 118 -22.12 -10.08 -4.49
N ASP A 119 -21.19 -10.71 -3.77
CA ASP A 119 -21.03 -12.17 -3.76
C ASP A 119 -21.66 -12.81 -2.50
N TYR A 120 -22.82 -12.29 -2.11
CA TYR A 120 -23.80 -13.02 -1.30
C TYR A 120 -25.10 -13.07 -2.11
N SER A 121 -25.20 -14.07 -2.98
CA SER A 121 -26.45 -14.53 -3.59
C SER A 121 -26.38 -16.04 -3.68
#